data_AF-A0A1W9WG44-F1
#
_entry.id   AF-A0A1W9WG44-F1
#
_cell.length_a   1.000
_cell.length_b   1.000
_cell.length_c   1.000
_cell.angle_alpha   90.00
_cell.angle_beta   90.00
_cell.angle_gamma   90.00
#
_symmetry.space_group_name_H-M   'P 1'
#
loop_
_entity.id
_entity.type
_entity.pdbx_description
1 polymer ?
#
loop_
_entity_poly.entity_id
_entity_poly.type
_entity_poly.pdbx_seq_one_letter_code
_entity_poly.pdbx_strand_id
1 'polypeptide(L)'
;MESRFPESKRTFTRMRDGAFSGGDLFFIGRRSTKTNLELIRGLTTRRKNFLSQARLLGFVFIFRFLLGLMDITEGAKRVNEALGINGRVINYPRAEIGMDVDKLSQYLLVKSELEKV
;
A
#
# COMPACT_ATOMS: atom_id res chain seq x y z
N MET A 1 -9.15 -10.12 3.99
CA MET A 1 -8.26 -10.48 5.11
C MET A 1 -9.04 -11.29 6.12
N GLU A 2 -9.99 -10.69 6.84
CA GLU A 2 -10.77 -11.38 7.90
C GLU A 2 -11.46 -12.68 7.48
N SER A 3 -11.86 -12.83 6.22
CA SER A 3 -12.51 -14.06 5.73
C SER A 3 -11.60 -15.29 5.67
N ARG A 4 -10.28 -15.10 5.55
CA ARG A 4 -9.30 -16.18 5.36
C ARG A 4 -8.23 -16.22 6.45
N PHE A 5 -7.81 -15.03 6.91
CA PHE A 5 -6.83 -14.85 7.98
C PHE A 5 -7.44 -13.93 9.06
N PRO A 6 -8.47 -14.41 9.78
CA PRO A 6 -9.10 -13.64 10.84
C PRO A 6 -8.07 -13.25 11.91
N GLU A 7 -8.22 -12.06 12.49
CA GLU A 7 -7.34 -11.56 13.56
C GLU A 7 -5.85 -11.42 13.17
N SER A 8 -5.53 -11.39 11.88
CA SER A 8 -4.16 -11.09 11.40
C SER A 8 -3.65 -9.71 11.82
N LYS A 9 -4.56 -8.83 12.28
CA LYS A 9 -4.30 -7.43 12.68
C LYS A 9 -3.66 -6.61 11.55
N ARG A 10 -4.01 -6.93 10.29
CA ARG A 10 -3.54 -6.16 9.13
C ARG A 10 -4.09 -4.74 9.20
N THR A 11 -3.23 -3.77 8.91
CA THR A 11 -3.62 -2.36 8.86
C THR A 11 -4.37 -2.06 7.57
N PHE A 12 -5.51 -1.41 7.70
CA PHE A 12 -6.30 -0.90 6.58
C PHE A 12 -6.38 0.62 6.63
N THR A 13 -6.25 1.24 5.47
CA THR A 13 -6.49 2.66 5.24
C THR A 13 -7.92 2.83 4.73
N ARG A 14 -8.71 3.67 5.42
CA ARG A 14 -10.06 4.02 4.97
C ARG A 14 -9.98 5.11 3.90
N MET A 15 -10.69 4.89 2.81
CA MET A 15 -10.88 5.80 1.69
C MET A 15 -12.38 5.88 1.39
N ARG A 16 -12.80 6.83 0.55
CA ARG A 16 -14.22 7.07 0.25
C ARG A 16 -14.87 5.86 -0.42
N ASP A 17 -14.11 5.16 -1.26
CA ASP A 17 -14.54 4.00 -2.05
C ASP A 17 -14.20 2.64 -1.40
N GLY A 18 -13.73 2.64 -0.15
CA GLY A 18 -13.52 1.39 0.60
C GLY A 18 -12.39 1.44 1.62
N ALA A 19 -12.06 0.27 2.15
CA ALA A 19 -10.91 0.08 3.03
C ALA A 19 -9.87 -0.78 2.32
N PHE A 20 -8.65 -0.28 2.22
CA PHE A 20 -7.57 -0.93 1.46
C PHE A 20 -6.37 -1.21 2.35
N SER A 21 -5.72 -2.33 2.12
CA SER A 21 -4.40 -2.62 2.68
C SER A 21 -3.42 -2.81 1.54
N GLY A 22 -2.15 -2.43 1.78
CA GLY A 22 -1.09 -2.73 0.82
C GLY A 22 -0.88 -4.23 0.71
N GLY A 23 -0.65 -4.70 -0.51
CA GLY A 23 -0.05 -6.02 -0.75
C GLY A 23 1.46 -5.94 -0.69
N ASP A 24 2.09 -7.10 -0.63
CA ASP A 24 3.55 -7.25 -0.58
C ASP A 24 4.13 -7.56 -1.98
N LEU A 25 3.34 -7.34 -3.03
CA LEU A 25 3.72 -7.50 -4.43
C LEU A 25 3.66 -6.17 -5.18
N PHE A 26 4.73 -5.88 -5.93
CA PHE A 26 4.84 -4.70 -6.77
C PHE A 26 5.30 -5.09 -8.16
N PHE A 27 4.69 -4.50 -9.19
CA PHE A 27 5.10 -4.64 -10.58
C PHE A 27 5.81 -3.38 -11.03
N ILE A 28 7.04 -3.53 -11.52
CA ILE A 28 7.83 -2.40 -12.00
C ILE A 28 8.37 -2.71 -13.39
N GLY A 29 8.02 -1.87 -14.36
CA GLY A 29 8.57 -1.97 -15.71
C GLY A 29 10.07 -1.70 -15.73
N ARG A 30 10.83 -2.56 -16.43
CA ARG A 30 12.30 -2.45 -16.53
C ARG A 30 12.79 -1.09 -17.03
N ARG A 31 12.03 -0.41 -17.89
CA ARG A 31 12.36 0.94 -18.39
C ARG A 31 12.14 2.00 -17.31
N SER A 32 11.11 1.83 -16.48
CA SER A 32 10.74 2.77 -15.41
C SER A 32 11.75 2.81 -14.27
N THR A 33 12.43 1.70 -13.97
CA THR A 33 13.48 1.67 -12.92
C THR A 33 14.70 2.50 -13.28
N LYS A 34 15.09 2.52 -14.57
CA LYS A 34 16.26 3.30 -15.03
C LYS A 34 15.99 4.80 -15.02
N THR A 35 14.79 5.22 -15.41
CA THR A 35 14.43 6.64 -15.48
C THR A 35 14.22 7.28 -14.10
N ASN A 36 13.80 6.49 -13.10
CA ASN A 36 13.36 7.02 -11.80
C ASN A 36 14.24 6.56 -10.62
N LEU A 37 15.48 6.13 -10.86
CA LEU A 37 16.29 5.48 -9.82
C LEU A 37 16.55 6.37 -8.59
N GLU A 38 16.87 7.65 -8.80
CA GLU A 38 17.12 8.59 -7.71
C GLU A 38 15.85 8.89 -6.90
N LEU A 39 14.71 9.00 -7.57
CA LEU A 39 13.41 9.12 -6.92
C LEU A 39 13.12 7.89 -6.03
N ILE A 40 13.27 6.68 -6.58
CA ILE A 40 13.02 5.42 -5.87
C ILE A 40 13.96 5.32 -4.66
N ARG A 41 15.25 5.63 -4.83
CA ARG A 41 16.23 5.68 -3.74
C ARG A 41 15.79 6.66 -2.65
N GLY A 42 15.47 7.89 -3.02
CA GLY A 42 15.04 8.93 -2.08
C GLY A 42 13.80 8.54 -1.27
N LEU A 43 12.78 7.98 -1.93
CA LEU A 43 11.56 7.49 -1.28
C LEU A 43 11.85 6.32 -0.34
N THR A 44 12.69 5.36 -0.77
CA THR A 44 13.03 4.17 0.01
C THR A 44 13.84 4.52 1.26
N THR A 45 14.85 5.39 1.13
CA THR A 45 15.65 5.85 2.27
C THR A 45 14.81 6.59 3.30
N ARG A 46 13.81 7.36 2.85
CA ARG A 46 12.90 8.12 3.71
C ARG A 46 11.58 7.39 3.98
N ARG A 47 11.51 6.08 3.74
CA ARG A 47 10.26 5.31 3.83
C ARG A 47 9.56 5.42 5.19
N LYS A 48 10.34 5.60 6.27
CA LYS A 48 9.84 5.76 7.64
C LYS A 48 9.52 7.22 8.03
N ASN A 49 9.88 8.19 7.19
CA ASN A 49 9.60 9.61 7.42
C ASN A 49 8.29 10.01 6.70
N PHE A 50 7.17 9.76 7.38
CA PHE A 50 5.84 10.03 6.84
C PHE A 50 5.62 11.51 6.48
N LEU A 51 6.07 12.45 7.32
CA LEU A 51 5.92 13.88 7.06
C LEU A 51 6.67 14.33 5.81
N SER A 52 7.89 13.83 5.60
CA SER A 52 8.66 14.14 4.39
C SER A 52 7.96 13.65 3.12
N GLN A 53 7.30 12.49 3.18
CA GLN A 53 6.59 11.95 2.02
C GLN A 53 5.24 12.64 1.79
N ALA A 54 4.49 12.90 2.86
CA ALA A 54 3.21 13.60 2.78
C ALA A 54 3.35 14.99 2.13
N ARG A 55 4.43 15.72 2.44
CA ARG A 55 4.72 17.04 1.84
C ARG A 55 4.81 17.02 0.31
N LEU A 56 5.25 15.91 -0.30
CA LEU A 56 5.30 15.76 -1.76
C LEU A 56 3.89 15.78 -2.38
N LEU A 57 2.89 15.32 -1.62
CA LEU A 57 1.50 15.19 -2.06
C LEU A 57 0.70 16.49 -1.83
N GLY A 58 1.23 17.45 -1.08
CA GLY A 58 0.65 18.77 -0.90
C GLY A 58 -0.50 18.81 0.13
N PHE A 59 -0.75 20.01 0.66
CA PHE A 59 -1.63 20.20 1.81
C PHE A 59 -3.09 19.80 1.57
N VAL A 60 -3.65 20.16 0.40
CA VAL A 60 -5.04 19.83 0.02
C VAL A 60 -5.26 18.31 0.00
N PHE A 61 -4.29 17.56 -0.54
CA PHE A 61 -4.35 16.11 -0.57
C PHE A 61 -4.35 15.52 0.84
N ILE A 62 -3.43 15.97 1.70
CA ILE A 62 -3.33 15.49 3.08
C ILE A 62 -4.65 15.73 3.82
N PHE A 63 -5.24 16.91 3.69
CA PHE A 63 -6.50 17.23 4.35
C PHE A 63 -7.63 16.32 3.87
N ARG A 64 -7.79 16.16 2.55
CA ARG A 64 -8.81 15.27 1.98
C ARG A 64 -8.58 13.80 2.34
N PHE A 65 -7.33 13.36 2.42
CA PHE A 65 -6.95 12.02 2.87
C PHE A 65 -7.37 11.78 4.32
N LEU A 66 -7.01 12.71 5.23
CA LEU A 66 -7.33 12.60 6.65
C LEU A 66 -8.84 12.63 6.91
N LEU A 67 -9.60 13.36 6.08
CA LEU A 67 -11.06 13.37 6.14
C LEU A 67 -11.73 12.16 5.45
N GLY A 68 -10.96 11.25 4.83
CA GLY A 68 -11.50 10.11 4.10
C GLY A 68 -12.29 10.49 2.85
N LEU A 69 -12.04 11.66 2.26
CA LEU A 69 -12.79 12.24 1.14
C LEU A 69 -12.19 11.94 -0.24
N MET A 70 -11.34 10.92 -0.33
CA MET A 70 -10.65 10.56 -1.57
C MET A 70 -10.91 9.09 -1.91
N ASP A 71 -11.04 8.84 -3.21
CA ASP A 71 -10.99 7.48 -3.76
C ASP A 71 -9.55 7.01 -3.91
N ILE A 72 -9.34 5.70 -3.95
CA ILE A 72 -7.99 5.13 -4.15
C ILE A 72 -7.37 5.57 -5.49
N THR A 73 -8.20 5.73 -6.51
CA THR A 73 -7.77 6.14 -7.86
C THR A 73 -7.34 7.61 -7.91
N GLU A 74 -8.03 8.48 -7.17
CA GLU A 74 -7.62 9.88 -6.97
C GLU A 74 -6.30 9.96 -6.21
N GLY A 75 -6.16 9.12 -5.18
CA GLY A 75 -4.91 8.86 -4.47
C GLY A 75 -3.74 8.58 -5.40
N ALA A 76 -3.90 7.55 -6.24
CA ALA A 76 -2.90 7.13 -7.21
C ALA A 76 -2.56 8.23 -8.23
N LYS A 77 -3.57 8.95 -8.74
CA LYS A 77 -3.38 10.05 -9.69
C LYS A 77 -2.51 11.17 -9.08
N ARG A 78 -2.81 11.59 -7.84
CA ARG A 78 -2.01 12.63 -7.18
C ARG A 78 -0.56 12.20 -6.97
N VAL A 79 -0.33 10.94 -6.61
CA VAL A 79 1.03 10.38 -6.46
C VAL A 79 1.77 10.40 -7.80
N ASN A 80 1.11 9.99 -8.89
CA ASN A 80 1.70 10.06 -10.23
C ASN A 80 2.12 11.48 -10.61
N GLU A 81 1.25 12.46 -10.38
CA GLU A 81 1.54 13.89 -10.65
C GLU A 81 2.67 14.42 -9.75
N ALA A 82 2.67 14.08 -8.46
CA ALA A 82 3.70 14.51 -7.51
C ALA A 82 5.09 13.98 -7.84
N LEU A 83 5.16 12.74 -8.31
CA LEU A 83 6.41 12.01 -8.48
C LEU A 83 6.85 11.90 -9.95
N GLY A 84 6.03 12.34 -10.90
CA GLY A 84 6.30 12.21 -12.33
C GLY A 84 6.35 10.75 -12.80
N ILE A 85 5.59 9.87 -12.16
CA ILE A 85 5.57 8.43 -12.48
C ILE A 85 4.25 8.01 -13.13
N ASN A 86 4.26 6.86 -13.81
CA ASN A 86 3.06 6.21 -14.35
C ASN A 86 2.76 4.95 -13.53
N GLY A 87 2.25 5.14 -12.31
CA GLY A 87 1.82 4.08 -11.41
C GLY A 87 0.31 3.82 -11.49
N ARG A 88 -0.10 2.62 -11.10
CA ARG A 88 -1.52 2.24 -10.96
C ARG A 88 -1.69 1.40 -9.70
N VAL A 89 -2.84 1.57 -9.05
CA VAL A 89 -3.27 0.67 -7.98
C VAL A 89 -4.06 -0.47 -8.60
N ILE A 90 -3.74 -1.70 -8.19
CA ILE A 90 -4.47 -2.90 -8.58
C ILE A 90 -5.30 -3.31 -7.37
N ASN A 91 -6.63 -3.15 -7.46
CA ASN A 91 -7.52 -3.67 -6.43
C ASN A 91 -7.62 -5.20 -6.61
N TYR A 92 -7.01 -5.93 -5.67
CA TYR A 92 -6.91 -7.39 -5.74
C TYR A 92 -7.67 -8.05 -4.58
N PRO A 93 -8.66 -8.92 -4.84
CA PRO A 93 -9.58 -9.38 -3.80
C PRO A 93 -9.01 -10.50 -2.91
N ARG A 94 -7.82 -11.04 -3.21
CA ARG A 94 -7.29 -12.21 -2.48
C ARG A 94 -6.32 -11.78 -1.37
N ALA A 95 -6.62 -12.23 -0.15
CA ALA A 95 -5.96 -11.78 1.07
C ALA A 95 -4.49 -12.21 1.18
N GLU A 96 -4.12 -13.33 0.55
CA GLU A 96 -2.76 -13.87 0.61
C GLU A 96 -1.70 -12.92 0.03
N ILE A 97 -2.09 -11.96 -0.80
CA ILE A 97 -1.14 -11.01 -1.39
C ILE A 97 -0.60 -9.99 -0.37
N GLY A 98 -1.27 -9.84 0.78
CA GLY A 98 -0.85 -8.92 1.86
C GLY A 98 -0.89 -9.58 3.24
N MET A 99 -0.86 -10.93 3.29
CA MET A 99 -0.72 -11.67 4.53
C MET A 99 0.74 -12.11 4.67
N ASP A 100 1.50 -11.31 5.40
CA ASP A 100 2.87 -11.55 5.80
C ASP A 100 2.96 -12.21 7.19
N VAL A 101 4.11 -12.81 7.49
CA VAL A 101 4.38 -13.50 8.75
C VAL A 101 5.56 -12.83 9.45
N ASP A 102 5.25 -11.89 10.34
CA ASP A 102 6.24 -11.19 11.18
C ASP A 102 6.28 -11.71 12.62
N LYS A 103 5.18 -12.32 13.09
CA LYS A 103 4.96 -12.72 14.49
C LYS A 103 4.53 -14.18 14.58
N LEU A 104 4.79 -14.80 15.72
CA LEU A 104 4.37 -16.18 16.01
C LEU A 104 2.85 -16.38 15.83
N SER A 105 2.02 -15.43 16.23
CA SER A 105 0.56 -15.52 16.04
C SER A 105 0.16 -15.57 14.56
N GLN A 106 0.85 -14.82 13.70
CA GLN A 106 0.60 -14.84 12.25
C GLN A 106 1.07 -16.17 11.65
N TYR A 107 2.21 -16.71 12.11
CA TYR A 107 2.67 -18.04 11.69
C TYR A 107 1.65 -19.13 12.03
N LEU A 108 1.18 -19.16 13.28
CA LEU A 108 0.18 -20.15 13.72
C LEU A 108 -1.12 -20.02 12.92
N LEU A 109 -1.57 -18.79 12.64
CA LEU A 109 -2.73 -18.51 11.81
C LEU A 109 -2.54 -19.05 10.38
N VAL A 110 -1.46 -18.67 9.69
CA VAL A 110 -1.17 -19.12 8.31
C VAL A 110 -1.00 -20.64 8.25
N LYS A 111 -0.27 -21.23 9.21
CA LYS A 111 -0.11 -22.68 9.32
C LYS A 111 -1.46 -23.37 9.44
N SER A 112 -2.30 -22.92 10.38
CA SER A 112 -3.64 -23.49 10.57
C SER A 112 -4.52 -23.34 9.34
N GLU A 113 -4.38 -22.27 8.58
CA GLU A 113 -5.18 -22.03 7.37
C GLU A 113 -4.73 -22.89 6.18
N LEU A 114 -3.43 -23.10 6.04
CA LEU A 114 -2.86 -23.85 4.91
C LEU A 114 -2.85 -25.37 5.14
N GLU A 115 -2.83 -25.83 6.39
CA GLU A 115 -2.85 -27.26 6.75
C GLU A 115 -4.26 -27.86 6.85
N LYS A 116 -5.32 -27.07 6.66
CA LYS A 116 -6.74 -27.52 6.60
C LYS A 116 -7.07 -28.40 5.39
N VAL A 117 -6.08 -29.08 4.80
CA VAL A 117 -6.26 -30.02 3.68
C VAL A 117 -7.18 -31.16 4.09
#